data_AF-A0A7W7JYJ0-F1
#
_entry.id   AF-A0A7W7JYJ0-F1
#
_cell.length_a   1.000
_cell.length_b   1.000
_cell.length_c   1.000
_cell.angle_alpha   90.00
_cell.angle_beta   90.00
_cell.angle_gamma   90.00
#
_symmetry.space_group_name_H-M   'P 1'
#
loop_
_entity.id
_entity.type
_entity.pdbx_description
1 polymer ?
#
loop_
_entity_poly.entity_id
_entity_poly.type
_entity_poly.pdbx_seq_one_letter_code
_entity_poly.pdbx_strand_id
1 'polypeptide(L)'
;MKSDIKLCVTENLKGHLDPYMGAKGFTRGSNSLFYKRKIGDAAQKLDLRLEVHPKDQPTASAALYPFMQIDIPTVDDVLQDMIGDDLGLLEGVTAGVTRQPIGFTSAKADPGRWYIYQRDSVEEIVREARAFIERWTMPVLDNYASPEQVVAADEEGDERLARDRAQTMRIVAAALVIGRKDYAREVLEKRLGAPGARRRFQRVFEYVERYR
;
A
#
# COMPACT_ATOMS: atom_id res chain seq x y z
N MET A 1 4.19 19.59 22.37
CA MET A 1 3.91 19.88 20.94
C MET A 1 3.59 18.62 20.11
N LYS A 2 4.54 17.70 19.85
CA LYS A 2 4.25 16.44 19.12
C LYS A 2 3.16 15.58 19.79
N SER A 3 3.24 15.43 21.11
CA SER A 3 2.23 14.78 21.95
C SER A 3 0.85 15.39 21.75
N ASP A 4 0.77 16.72 21.73
CA ASP A 4 -0.48 17.45 21.78
C ASP A 4 -1.19 17.47 20.42
N ILE A 5 -0.43 17.60 19.32
CA ILE A 5 -0.96 17.48 17.96
C ILE A 5 -1.46 16.05 17.73
N LYS A 6 -0.69 15.03 18.15
CA LYS A 6 -1.11 13.64 18.02
C LYS A 6 -2.40 13.35 18.79
N LEU A 7 -2.51 13.85 20.03
CA LEU A 7 -3.74 13.72 20.83
C LEU A 7 -4.92 14.41 20.13
N CYS A 8 -4.73 15.64 19.66
CA CYS A 8 -5.76 16.39 18.93
C CYS A 8 -6.23 15.65 17.68
N VAL A 9 -5.31 15.13 16.86
CA VAL A 9 -5.64 14.28 15.70
C VAL A 9 -6.44 13.07 16.16
N THR A 10 -5.96 12.35 17.17
CA THR A 10 -6.56 11.11 17.64
C THR A 10 -7.99 11.30 18.18
N GLU A 11 -8.27 12.41 18.86
CA GLU A 11 -9.63 12.75 19.29
C GLU A 11 -10.54 13.05 18.09
N ASN A 12 -10.07 13.81 17.11
CA ASN A 12 -10.83 14.09 15.88
C ASN A 12 -11.11 12.82 15.06
N LEU A 13 -10.20 11.84 15.06
CA LEU A 13 -10.43 10.55 14.41
C LEU A 13 -11.69 9.85 14.95
N LYS A 14 -11.93 9.90 16.26
CA LYS A 14 -13.09 9.24 16.91
C LYS A 14 -14.43 9.75 16.36
N GLY A 15 -14.54 11.06 16.14
CA GLY A 15 -15.77 11.68 15.65
C GLY A 15 -15.96 11.55 14.13
N HIS A 16 -14.88 11.60 13.37
CA HIS A 16 -14.97 11.81 11.92
C HIS A 16 -14.56 10.61 11.08
N LEU A 17 -13.55 9.83 11.47
CA LEU A 17 -13.00 8.75 10.66
C LEU A 17 -13.33 7.36 11.21
N ASP A 18 -13.30 7.17 12.54
CA ASP A 18 -13.58 5.88 13.18
C ASP A 18 -14.94 5.29 12.78
N PRO A 19 -16.06 6.05 12.71
CA PRO A 19 -17.35 5.49 12.31
C PRO A 19 -17.34 4.95 10.87
N TYR A 20 -16.71 5.69 9.96
CA TYR A 20 -16.56 5.27 8.56
C TYR A 20 -15.68 4.02 8.45
N MET A 21 -14.52 4.03 9.08
CA MET A 21 -13.57 2.92 9.05
C MET A 21 -14.15 1.67 9.72
N GLY A 22 -14.88 1.83 10.82
CA GLY A 22 -15.60 0.76 11.51
C GLY A 22 -16.66 0.11 10.62
N ALA A 23 -17.44 0.91 9.87
CA ALA A 23 -18.39 0.39 8.88
C ALA A 23 -17.71 -0.40 7.74
N LYS A 24 -16.42 -0.18 7.51
CA LYS A 24 -15.58 -0.91 6.54
C LYS A 24 -14.79 -2.07 7.17
N GLY A 25 -15.08 -2.42 8.42
CA GLY A 25 -14.47 -3.55 9.14
C GLY A 25 -13.11 -3.25 9.75
N PHE A 26 -12.67 -1.99 9.78
CA PHE A 26 -11.41 -1.60 10.42
C PHE A 26 -11.56 -1.39 11.92
N THR A 27 -10.47 -1.70 12.63
CA THR A 27 -10.32 -1.43 14.07
C THR A 27 -9.09 -0.56 14.32
N ARG A 28 -9.17 0.30 15.34
CA ARG A 28 -8.09 1.18 15.78
C ARG A 28 -8.08 1.23 17.31
N GLY A 29 -6.89 1.16 17.91
CA GLY A 29 -6.74 1.40 19.35
C GLY A 29 -6.92 2.88 19.68
N SER A 30 -7.46 3.21 20.86
CA SER A 30 -7.91 4.58 21.18
C SER A 30 -6.86 5.67 20.95
N ASN A 31 -5.57 5.39 21.18
CA ASN A 31 -4.43 6.32 21.00
C ASN A 31 -3.54 6.00 19.78
N SER A 32 -4.02 5.12 18.90
CA SER A 32 -3.32 4.66 17.70
C SER A 32 -3.65 5.54 16.50
N LEU A 33 -2.70 5.71 15.57
CA LEU A 33 -2.94 6.26 14.23
C LEU A 33 -3.06 5.16 13.18
N PHE A 34 -3.18 3.92 13.62
CA PHE A 34 -3.11 2.72 12.80
C PHE A 34 -4.44 1.98 12.82
N TYR A 35 -5.07 1.88 11.64
CA TYR A 35 -6.23 1.05 11.41
C TYR A 35 -5.80 -0.29 10.83
N LYS A 36 -6.50 -1.36 11.21
CA LYS A 36 -6.32 -2.69 10.63
C LYS A 36 -7.65 -3.39 10.40
N ARG A 37 -7.74 -4.14 9.31
CA ARG A 37 -8.80 -5.14 9.08
C ARG A 37 -8.22 -6.41 8.47
N LYS A 38 -8.99 -7.48 8.53
CA LYS A 38 -8.72 -8.73 7.82
C LYS A 38 -9.91 -9.04 6.91
N ILE A 39 -9.65 -9.38 5.66
CA ILE A 39 -10.66 -9.81 4.68
C ILE A 39 -10.14 -11.09 4.03
N GLY A 40 -10.80 -12.21 4.25
CA GLY A 40 -10.29 -13.52 3.83
C GLY A 40 -8.90 -13.77 4.42
N ASP A 41 -7.93 -14.07 3.55
CA ASP A 41 -6.53 -14.24 3.93
C ASP A 41 -5.78 -12.89 4.05
N ALA A 42 -6.25 -11.84 3.39
CA ALA A 42 -5.55 -10.57 3.35
C ALA A 42 -5.68 -9.77 4.67
N ALA A 43 -4.57 -9.19 5.10
CA ALA A 43 -4.53 -8.19 6.17
C ALA A 43 -4.26 -6.81 5.57
N GLN A 44 -5.09 -5.84 5.94
CA GLN A 44 -5.00 -4.48 5.42
C GLN A 44 -4.80 -3.49 6.55
N LYS A 45 -3.92 -2.54 6.31
CA LYS A 45 -3.43 -1.60 7.31
C LYS A 45 -3.43 -0.19 6.73
N LEU A 46 -3.81 0.78 7.55
CA LEU A 46 -3.72 2.19 7.22
C LEU A 46 -3.03 2.93 8.38
N ASP A 47 -1.80 3.36 8.15
CA ASP A 47 -0.96 4.15 9.06
C ASP A 47 -1.13 5.63 8.72
N LEU A 48 -1.91 6.38 9.49
CA LEU A 48 -2.12 7.82 9.31
C LEU A 48 -0.90 8.66 9.77
N ARG A 49 0.31 8.22 9.45
CA ARG A 49 1.58 8.74 9.97
C ARG A 49 1.58 10.26 10.14
N LEU A 50 2.01 10.70 11.33
CA LEU A 50 2.17 12.11 11.66
C LEU A 50 3.66 12.48 11.65
N GLU A 51 4.04 13.36 10.73
CA GLU A 51 5.38 13.94 10.65
C GLU A 51 5.38 15.30 11.36
N VAL A 52 6.31 15.51 12.29
CA VAL A 52 6.42 16.80 12.99
C VAL A 52 7.55 17.60 12.36
N HIS A 53 7.31 18.89 12.10
CA HIS A 53 8.20 19.76 11.34
C HIS A 53 8.60 19.13 9.99
N PRO A 54 7.63 18.94 9.07
CA PRO A 54 7.89 18.38 7.75
C PRO A 54 8.95 19.24 7.01
N LYS A 55 10.02 18.58 6.54
CA LYS A 55 11.17 19.27 5.90
C LYS A 55 10.79 20.00 4.61
N ASP A 56 9.81 19.46 3.92
CA ASP A 56 9.23 19.96 2.67
C ASP A 56 8.29 21.15 2.87
N GLN A 57 7.77 21.36 4.09
CA GLN A 57 6.95 22.53 4.43
C GLN A 57 7.35 23.09 5.82
N PRO A 58 8.45 23.87 5.91
CA PRO A 58 9.01 24.29 7.19
C PRO A 58 8.08 25.15 8.06
N THR A 59 7.08 25.80 7.47
CA THR A 59 6.09 26.61 8.20
C THR A 59 4.99 25.78 8.87
N ALA A 60 4.86 24.49 8.53
CA ALA A 60 3.87 23.62 9.15
C ALA A 60 4.38 23.04 10.48
N SER A 61 3.47 22.93 11.44
CA SER A 61 3.76 22.28 12.73
C SER A 61 3.86 20.76 12.57
N ALA A 62 3.01 20.17 11.72
CA ALA A 62 3.02 18.76 11.39
C ALA A 62 2.44 18.49 9.99
N ALA A 63 2.58 17.27 9.50
CA ALA A 63 1.88 16.76 8.33
C ALA A 63 1.24 15.41 8.65
N LEU A 64 -0.03 15.24 8.26
CA LEU A 64 -0.70 13.95 8.18
C LEU A 64 -0.38 13.34 6.83
N TYR A 65 0.33 12.21 6.82
CA TYR A 65 0.79 11.57 5.59
C TYR A 65 0.53 10.06 5.62
N PRO A 66 -0.69 9.62 5.29
CA PRO A 66 -1.06 8.23 5.47
C PRO A 66 -0.41 7.27 4.49
N PHE A 67 -0.13 6.06 4.98
CA PHE A 67 0.34 4.92 4.21
C PHE A 67 -0.65 3.78 4.32
N MET A 68 -0.95 3.14 3.19
CA MET A 68 -1.64 1.86 3.18
C MET A 68 -0.63 0.71 3.12
N GLN A 69 -1.04 -0.45 3.60
CA GLN A 69 -0.34 -1.72 3.40
C GLN A 69 -1.36 -2.84 3.20
N ILE A 70 -1.09 -3.72 2.24
CA ILE A 70 -1.86 -4.93 1.98
C ILE A 70 -0.90 -6.13 2.03
N ASP A 71 -1.17 -7.02 2.97
CA ASP A 71 -0.47 -8.29 3.14
C ASP A 71 -1.42 -9.41 2.68
N ILE A 72 -0.90 -10.34 1.88
CA ILE A 72 -1.66 -11.50 1.40
C ILE A 72 -0.74 -12.70 1.64
N PRO A 73 -0.88 -13.40 2.78
CA PRO A 73 0.09 -14.40 3.23
C PRO A 73 0.48 -15.41 2.14
N THR A 74 -0.51 -15.96 1.43
CA THR A 74 -0.26 -16.88 0.31
C THR A 74 0.62 -16.31 -0.82
N VAL A 75 0.49 -15.01 -1.12
CA VAL A 75 1.35 -14.31 -2.10
C VAL A 75 2.72 -13.99 -1.49
N ASP A 76 2.73 -13.61 -0.21
CA ASP A 76 3.94 -13.24 0.52
C ASP A 76 4.90 -14.44 0.62
N ASP A 77 4.37 -15.64 0.88
CA ASP A 77 5.13 -16.90 0.95
C ASP A 77 5.76 -17.24 -0.42
N VAL A 78 4.98 -17.20 -1.50
CA VAL A 78 5.50 -17.45 -2.86
C VAL A 78 6.52 -16.39 -3.26
N LEU A 79 6.28 -15.13 -2.92
CA LEU A 79 7.21 -14.04 -3.18
C LEU A 79 8.54 -14.28 -2.46
N GLN A 80 8.50 -14.67 -1.19
CA GLN A 80 9.68 -14.97 -0.39
C GLN A 80 10.48 -16.14 -0.98
N ASP A 81 9.82 -17.24 -1.36
CA ASP A 81 10.47 -18.39 -2.00
C ASP A 81 11.14 -18.01 -3.33
N MET A 82 10.43 -17.19 -4.12
CA MET A 82 10.87 -16.73 -5.42
C MET A 82 12.14 -15.87 -5.35
N ILE A 83 12.23 -14.95 -4.40
CA ILE A 83 13.41 -14.07 -4.23
C ILE A 83 14.51 -14.69 -3.35
N GLY A 84 14.17 -15.62 -2.47
CA GLY A 84 15.09 -16.15 -1.45
C GLY A 84 15.58 -15.06 -0.50
N ASP A 85 16.89 -15.02 -0.25
CA ASP A 85 17.51 -14.03 0.65
C ASP A 85 17.89 -12.71 -0.06
N ASP A 86 17.64 -12.58 -1.37
CA ASP A 86 18.02 -11.38 -2.13
C ASP A 86 16.95 -10.28 -2.02
N LEU A 87 16.94 -9.62 -0.87
CA LEU A 87 16.08 -8.46 -0.62
C LEU A 87 16.36 -7.29 -1.58
N GLY A 88 17.53 -7.26 -2.23
CA GLY A 88 17.86 -6.28 -3.26
C GLY A 88 16.98 -6.39 -4.51
N LEU A 89 16.28 -7.52 -4.70
CA LEU A 89 15.28 -7.67 -5.76
C LEU A 89 13.97 -6.93 -5.47
N LEU A 90 13.70 -6.61 -4.20
CA LEU A 90 12.52 -5.89 -3.74
C LEU A 90 12.75 -4.38 -3.57
N GLU A 91 13.86 -3.84 -4.09
CA GLU A 91 14.09 -2.40 -4.12
C GLU A 91 12.95 -1.68 -4.86
N GLY A 92 12.28 -0.76 -4.15
CA GLY A 92 11.12 -0.04 -4.66
C GLY A 92 10.35 0.68 -3.56
N VAL A 93 9.33 1.42 -3.97
CA VAL A 93 8.37 2.09 -3.07
C VAL A 93 7.61 1.05 -2.25
N THR A 94 7.30 -0.10 -2.85
CA THR A 94 6.51 -1.17 -2.22
C THR A 94 7.34 -2.05 -1.28
N ALA A 95 8.65 -2.20 -1.52
CA ALA A 95 9.56 -2.96 -0.65
C ALA A 95 9.09 -4.41 -0.35
N GLY A 96 8.44 -5.05 -1.33
CA GLY A 96 7.99 -6.45 -1.25
C GLY A 96 6.60 -6.67 -0.62
N VAL A 97 6.04 -5.66 0.02
CA VAL A 97 4.64 -5.63 0.47
C VAL A 97 3.89 -4.58 -0.34
N THR A 98 2.58 -4.65 -0.56
CA THR A 98 1.88 -3.52 -1.20
C THR A 98 1.74 -2.39 -0.19
N ARG A 99 2.83 -1.68 0.10
CA ARG A 99 2.91 -0.58 1.06
C ARG A 99 3.32 0.70 0.36
N GLN A 100 2.48 1.72 0.42
CA GLN A 100 2.74 2.99 -0.25
C GLN A 100 1.94 4.14 0.40
N PRO A 101 2.35 5.40 0.18
CA PRO A 101 1.52 6.55 0.50
C PRO A 101 0.15 6.46 -0.19
N ILE A 102 -0.91 6.87 0.49
CA ILE A 102 -2.25 6.79 -0.10
C ILE A 102 -2.45 7.74 -1.28
N GLY A 103 -1.60 8.78 -1.44
CA GLY A 103 -1.58 9.65 -2.62
C GLY A 103 -1.47 8.91 -3.96
N PHE A 104 -0.85 7.73 -3.99
CA PHE A 104 -0.80 6.90 -5.20
C PHE A 104 -2.19 6.41 -5.62
N THR A 105 -3.11 6.21 -4.67
CA THR A 105 -4.45 5.66 -4.94
C THR A 105 -5.36 6.60 -5.72
N SER A 106 -5.03 7.89 -5.79
CA SER A 106 -5.77 8.87 -6.59
C SER A 106 -5.21 9.03 -8.01
N ALA A 107 -4.31 8.15 -8.46
CA ALA A 107 -3.63 8.26 -9.76
C ALA A 107 -3.02 9.65 -9.99
N LYS A 108 -2.32 10.18 -8.96
CA LYS A 108 -1.66 11.50 -8.96
C LYS A 108 -2.60 12.72 -8.97
N ALA A 109 -3.91 12.53 -8.86
CA ALA A 109 -4.87 13.64 -8.76
C ALA A 109 -4.70 14.45 -7.45
N ASP A 110 -4.23 13.82 -6.37
CA ASP A 110 -4.09 14.44 -5.06
C ASP A 110 -2.95 13.73 -4.28
N PRO A 111 -2.05 14.46 -3.59
CA PRO A 111 -0.90 13.88 -2.91
C PRO A 111 -1.26 13.03 -1.68
N GLY A 112 -2.48 13.12 -1.14
CA GLY A 112 -2.87 12.41 0.09
C GLY A 112 -2.00 12.81 1.29
N ARG A 113 -1.62 14.09 1.37
CA ARG A 113 -0.75 14.67 2.40
C ARG A 113 -1.31 16.02 2.82
N TRP A 114 -1.53 16.21 4.12
CA TRP A 114 -2.16 17.41 4.68
C TRP A 114 -1.26 18.06 5.73
N TYR A 115 -1.12 19.38 5.67
CA TYR A 115 -0.26 20.14 6.60
C TYR A 115 -1.09 20.77 7.72
N ILE A 116 -0.64 20.56 8.95
CA ILE A 116 -1.22 21.14 10.16
C ILE A 116 -0.36 22.33 10.56
N TYR A 117 -0.91 23.54 10.40
CA TYR A 117 -0.27 24.77 10.84
C TYR A 117 -0.59 25.07 12.30
N GLN A 118 -1.86 24.87 12.68
CA GLN A 118 -2.40 25.13 14.02
C GLN A 118 -3.37 24.02 14.45
N ARG A 119 -3.71 23.94 15.74
CA ARG A 119 -4.57 22.88 16.26
C ARG A 119 -5.99 22.94 15.70
N ASP A 120 -6.50 24.15 15.46
CA ASP A 120 -7.90 24.35 15.05
C ASP A 120 -8.17 23.82 13.63
N SER A 121 -7.13 23.64 12.80
CA SER A 121 -7.28 23.07 11.45
C SER A 121 -7.34 21.53 11.44
N VAL A 122 -7.19 20.87 12.59
CA VAL A 122 -7.10 19.40 12.65
C VAL A 122 -8.43 18.73 12.29
N GLU A 123 -9.58 19.28 12.69
CA GLU A 123 -10.88 18.69 12.36
C GLU A 123 -11.09 18.64 10.84
N GLU A 124 -10.88 19.77 10.16
CA GLU A 124 -11.00 19.90 8.71
C GLU A 124 -10.07 18.92 7.99
N ILE A 125 -8.79 18.86 8.40
CA ILE A 125 -7.81 17.92 7.84
C ILE A 125 -8.25 16.46 7.99
N VAL A 126 -8.82 16.08 9.15
CA VAL A 126 -9.32 14.71 9.36
C VAL A 126 -10.52 14.42 8.45
N ARG A 127 -11.41 15.41 8.23
CA ARG A 127 -12.55 15.28 7.31
C ARG A 127 -12.10 15.15 5.86
N GLU A 128 -11.11 15.93 5.43
CA GLU A 128 -10.50 15.82 4.10
C GLU A 128 -9.82 14.46 3.91
N ALA A 129 -9.04 14.01 4.90
CA ALA A 129 -8.40 12.70 4.88
C ALA A 129 -9.43 11.57 4.77
N ARG A 130 -10.56 11.67 5.51
CA ARG A 130 -11.67 10.73 5.35
C ARG A 130 -12.22 10.74 3.92
N ALA A 131 -12.53 11.93 3.38
CA ALA A 131 -13.10 12.03 2.03
C ALA A 131 -12.15 11.45 0.98
N PHE A 132 -10.85 11.66 1.13
CA PHE A 132 -9.83 11.04 0.28
C PHE A 132 -9.85 9.52 0.42
N ILE A 133 -9.81 8.99 1.65
CA ILE A 133 -9.81 7.55 1.91
C ILE A 133 -11.05 6.91 1.28
N GLU A 134 -12.22 7.53 1.47
CA GLU A 134 -13.48 7.04 0.94
C GLU A 134 -13.51 7.00 -0.59
N ARG A 135 -13.01 8.05 -1.22
CA ARG A 135 -13.03 8.20 -2.68
C ARG A 135 -11.97 7.36 -3.39
N TRP A 136 -10.76 7.29 -2.85
CA TRP A 136 -9.59 6.79 -3.59
C TRP A 136 -8.97 5.56 -2.95
N THR A 137 -8.78 5.57 -1.63
CA THR A 137 -8.03 4.49 -0.96
C THR A 137 -8.87 3.24 -0.74
N MET A 138 -10.12 3.38 -0.29
CA MET A 138 -10.99 2.25 0.00
C MET A 138 -11.24 1.38 -1.24
N PRO A 139 -11.53 1.93 -2.44
CA PRO A 139 -11.64 1.12 -3.65
C PRO A 139 -10.39 0.30 -3.97
N VAL A 140 -9.19 0.84 -3.73
CA VAL A 140 -7.94 0.08 -3.93
C VAL A 140 -7.82 -1.02 -2.88
N LEU A 141 -8.13 -0.73 -1.62
CA LEU A 141 -8.11 -1.76 -0.58
C LEU A 141 -9.12 -2.89 -0.89
N ASP A 142 -10.30 -2.58 -1.42
CA ASP A 142 -11.30 -3.60 -1.76
C ASP A 142 -10.93 -4.40 -3.04
N ASN A 143 -10.18 -3.80 -3.97
CA ASN A 143 -9.77 -4.40 -5.25
C ASN A 143 -8.41 -5.12 -5.23
N TYR A 144 -7.75 -5.24 -4.08
CA TYR A 144 -6.45 -5.90 -3.96
C TYR A 144 -6.41 -6.84 -2.73
N ALA A 145 -7.56 -7.36 -2.31
CA ALA A 145 -7.69 -8.21 -1.12
C ALA A 145 -7.49 -9.71 -1.39
N SER A 146 -7.21 -10.12 -2.63
CA SER A 146 -6.89 -11.51 -2.97
C SER A 146 -5.88 -11.61 -4.12
N PRO A 147 -5.23 -12.77 -4.31
CA PRO A 147 -4.35 -13.01 -5.45
C PRO A 147 -5.04 -12.79 -6.81
N GLU A 148 -6.29 -13.23 -6.95
CA GLU A 148 -7.10 -13.04 -8.17
C GLU A 148 -7.30 -11.56 -8.47
N GLN A 149 -7.62 -10.77 -7.45
CA GLN A 149 -7.84 -9.34 -7.59
C GLN A 149 -6.54 -8.59 -7.94
N VAL A 150 -5.40 -9.00 -7.37
CA VAL A 150 -4.08 -8.44 -7.73
C VAL A 150 -3.79 -8.65 -9.22
N VAL A 151 -4.06 -9.85 -9.74
CA VAL A 151 -3.85 -10.17 -11.16
C VAL A 151 -4.84 -9.41 -12.04
N ALA A 152 -6.13 -9.41 -11.70
CA ALA A 152 -7.15 -8.69 -12.45
C ALA A 152 -6.84 -7.19 -12.57
N ALA A 153 -6.38 -6.56 -11.48
CA ALA A 153 -6.03 -5.14 -11.49
C ALA A 153 -4.81 -4.83 -12.39
N ASP A 154 -3.85 -5.76 -12.50
CA ASP A 154 -2.74 -5.60 -13.44
C ASP A 154 -3.19 -5.74 -14.91
N GLU A 155 -4.08 -6.70 -15.19
CA GLU A 155 -4.69 -6.88 -16.52
C GLU A 155 -5.50 -5.66 -16.97
N GLU A 156 -6.24 -5.05 -16.05
CA GLU A 156 -7.00 -3.80 -16.28
C GLU A 156 -6.09 -2.57 -16.42
N GLY A 157 -4.78 -2.72 -16.18
CA GLY A 157 -3.83 -1.63 -16.27
C GLY A 157 -4.02 -0.58 -15.16
N ASP A 158 -4.45 -0.99 -13.97
CA ASP A 158 -4.59 -0.10 -12.83
C ASP A 158 -3.26 0.60 -12.49
N GLU A 159 -3.34 1.92 -12.27
CA GLU A 159 -2.18 2.80 -12.03
C GLU A 159 -2.11 3.28 -10.57
N ARG A 160 -3.06 2.83 -9.74
CA ARG A 160 -3.20 3.26 -8.34
C ARG A 160 -2.15 2.62 -7.41
N LEU A 161 -1.42 1.61 -7.87
CA LEU A 161 -0.23 1.06 -7.20
C LEU A 161 1.05 1.46 -7.93
N ALA A 162 2.14 1.65 -7.17
CA ALA A 162 3.45 1.90 -7.75
C ALA A 162 3.89 0.75 -8.66
N ARG A 163 4.21 1.04 -9.92
CA ARG A 163 4.72 0.07 -10.91
C ARG A 163 6.23 -0.14 -10.80
N ASP A 164 6.69 -0.45 -9.60
CA ASP A 164 8.10 -0.78 -9.37
C ASP A 164 8.38 -2.29 -9.53
N ARG A 165 9.64 -2.67 -9.36
CA ARG A 165 10.07 -4.06 -9.51
C ARG A 165 9.49 -4.95 -8.42
N ALA A 166 9.41 -4.46 -7.19
CA ALA A 166 8.81 -5.18 -6.07
C ALA A 166 7.32 -5.47 -6.30
N GLN A 167 6.55 -4.51 -6.81
CA GLN A 167 5.16 -4.73 -7.21
C GLN A 167 5.05 -5.72 -8.37
N THR A 168 5.98 -5.66 -9.33
CA THR A 168 6.04 -6.66 -10.41
C THR A 168 6.25 -8.07 -9.87
N MET A 169 7.18 -8.26 -8.91
CA MET A 169 7.38 -9.56 -8.26
C MET A 169 6.13 -10.03 -7.52
N ARG A 170 5.42 -9.11 -6.87
CA ARG A 170 4.17 -9.44 -6.16
C ARG A 170 3.05 -9.88 -7.11
N ILE A 171 2.92 -9.24 -8.28
CA ILE A 171 1.97 -9.65 -9.32
C ILE A 171 2.31 -11.05 -9.86
N VAL A 172 3.59 -11.31 -10.11
CA VAL A 172 4.08 -12.62 -10.55
C VAL A 172 3.75 -13.69 -9.50
N ALA A 173 4.06 -13.43 -8.22
CA ALA A 173 3.72 -14.34 -7.13
C ALA A 173 2.20 -14.58 -7.03
N ALA A 174 1.38 -13.53 -7.13
CA ALA A 174 -0.08 -13.67 -7.12
C ALA A 174 -0.60 -14.54 -8.29
N ALA A 175 -0.04 -14.37 -9.48
CA ALA A 175 -0.38 -15.19 -10.64
C ALA A 175 0.00 -16.66 -10.45
N LEU A 176 1.15 -16.94 -9.82
CA LEU A 176 1.57 -18.29 -9.47
C LEU A 176 0.63 -18.93 -8.44
N VAL A 177 0.22 -18.20 -7.39
CA VAL A 177 -0.73 -18.69 -6.37
C VAL A 177 -2.02 -19.20 -7.00
N ILE A 178 -2.53 -18.53 -8.04
CA ILE A 178 -3.78 -18.90 -8.72
C ILE A 178 -3.57 -19.80 -9.95
N GLY A 179 -2.37 -20.37 -10.12
CA GLY A 179 -2.05 -21.30 -11.20
C GLY A 179 -1.91 -20.67 -12.59
N ARG A 180 -1.86 -19.33 -12.70
CA ARG A 180 -1.72 -18.60 -13.98
C ARG A 180 -0.25 -18.41 -14.36
N LYS A 181 0.48 -19.51 -14.51
CA LYS A 181 1.92 -19.52 -14.82
C LYS A 181 2.27 -18.80 -16.13
N ASP A 182 1.47 -18.98 -17.18
CA ASP A 182 1.73 -18.34 -18.48
C ASP A 182 1.64 -16.81 -18.38
N TYR A 183 0.66 -16.31 -17.62
CA TYR A 183 0.54 -14.89 -17.32
C TYR A 183 1.73 -14.38 -16.49
N ALA A 184 2.16 -15.13 -15.48
CA ALA A 184 3.35 -14.80 -14.69
C ALA A 184 4.61 -14.66 -15.56
N ARG A 185 4.79 -15.57 -16.54
CA ARG A 185 5.88 -15.49 -17.53
C ARG A 185 5.75 -14.26 -18.42
N GLU A 186 4.57 -13.97 -18.94
CA GLU A 186 4.34 -12.80 -19.78
C GLU A 186 4.69 -11.50 -19.04
N VAL A 187 4.23 -11.34 -17.79
CA VAL A 187 4.54 -10.17 -16.96
C VAL A 187 6.05 -10.04 -16.74
N LEU A 188 6.75 -11.13 -16.42
CA LEU A 188 8.21 -11.12 -16.26
C LEU A 188 8.94 -10.74 -17.53
N GLU A 189 8.60 -11.35 -18.66
CA GLU A 189 9.25 -11.06 -19.94
C GLU A 189 9.03 -9.59 -20.35
N LYS A 190 7.78 -9.12 -20.23
CA LYS A 190 7.41 -7.74 -20.58
C LYS A 190 8.14 -6.70 -19.73
N ARG A 191 8.31 -6.93 -18.43
CA ARG A 191 8.84 -5.92 -17.49
C ARG A 191 10.33 -6.09 -17.18
N LEU A 192 10.85 -7.31 -17.30
CA LEU A 192 12.21 -7.69 -16.86
C LEU A 192 12.96 -8.56 -17.88
N GLY A 193 12.45 -8.76 -19.11
CA GLY A 193 13.08 -9.59 -20.13
C GLY A 193 14.36 -9.03 -20.77
N ALA A 194 14.65 -7.72 -20.58
CA ALA A 194 15.87 -7.11 -21.10
C ALA A 194 17.13 -7.79 -20.55
N PRO A 195 18.22 -7.99 -21.33
CA PRO A 195 19.35 -8.84 -20.93
C PRO A 195 20.00 -8.49 -19.59
N GLY A 196 20.05 -7.21 -19.21
CA GLY A 196 20.56 -6.79 -17.90
C GLY A 196 19.61 -7.15 -16.75
N ALA A 197 18.31 -6.89 -16.91
CA ALA A 197 17.30 -7.22 -15.93
C ALA A 197 17.14 -8.74 -15.79
N ARG A 198 17.09 -9.48 -16.90
CA ARG A 198 16.97 -10.94 -16.89
C ARG A 198 18.11 -11.61 -16.12
N ARG A 199 19.35 -11.13 -16.26
CA ARG A 199 20.50 -11.61 -15.46
C ARG A 199 20.33 -11.31 -13.98
N ARG A 200 19.93 -10.09 -13.61
CA ARG A 200 19.68 -9.72 -12.21
C ARG A 200 18.56 -10.56 -11.57
N PHE A 201 17.50 -10.84 -12.34
CA PHE A 201 16.33 -11.57 -11.87
C PHE A 201 16.34 -13.05 -12.28
N GLN A 202 17.49 -13.63 -12.62
CA GLN A 202 17.58 -14.99 -13.16
C GLN A 202 16.89 -16.03 -12.27
N ARG A 203 17.10 -15.95 -10.94
CA ARG A 203 16.45 -16.82 -9.97
C ARG A 203 14.93 -16.78 -10.09
N VAL A 204 14.35 -15.60 -10.26
CA VAL A 204 12.90 -15.39 -10.40
C VAL A 204 12.38 -16.07 -11.66
N PHE A 205 13.08 -15.90 -12.79
CA PHE A 205 12.73 -16.60 -14.04
C PHE A 205 12.79 -18.12 -13.85
N GLU A 206 13.86 -18.65 -13.25
CA GLU A 206 13.99 -20.09 -12.98
C GLU A 206 12.92 -20.62 -12.03
N TYR A 207 12.54 -19.83 -11.02
CA TYR A 207 11.49 -20.19 -10.08
C TYR A 207 10.15 -20.35 -10.80
N VAL A 208 9.76 -19.37 -11.63
CA VAL A 208 8.53 -19.46 -12.43
C VAL A 208 8.52 -20.70 -13.31
N GLU A 209 9.62 -21.04 -14.00
CA GLU A 209 9.69 -22.24 -14.83
C GLU A 209 9.49 -23.54 -14.05
N ARG A 210 9.94 -23.61 -12.80
CA ARG A 210 9.85 -24.80 -11.95
C ARG A 210 8.59 -24.84 -11.08
N TYR A 211 7.86 -23.73 -10.98
CA TYR A 211 6.62 -23.65 -10.21
C TYR A 211 5.57 -24.62 -10.76
N ARG A 212 4.97 -25.41 -9.87
CA ARG A 212 4.05 -26.51 -10.18
C ARG A 212 2.61 -26.06 -10.08
#